data_AF-W7YH28-F1
#
_entry.id   AF-W7YH28-F1
#
_cell.length_a   1.000
_cell.length_b   1.000
_cell.length_c   1.000
_cell.angle_alpha   90.00
_cell.angle_beta   90.00
_cell.angle_gamma   90.00
#
_symmetry.space_group_name_H-M   'P 1'
#
loop_
_entity.id
_entity.type
_entity.pdbx_description
1 polymer ?
#
loop_
_entity_poly.entity_id
_entity_poly.type
_entity_poly.pdbx_seq_one_letter_code
_entity_poly.pdbx_strand_id
1 'polypeptide(L)'
;METIQYSMNKNLPFTSKTKMADVIHRDYTLIPIIGRFGIEFGFGNKTVSEVCDIYNINVWFFLEMVNSFHNKEYFPKKQLQNFSVMHIVQYLSNTHKYYRETKVPEIQVH
;
A
#
# COMPACT_ATOMS: atom_id res chain seq x y z
N MET A 1 -7.26 -26.18 13.40
CA MET A 1 -7.15 -24.78 12.91
C MET A 1 -5.92 -24.72 12.04
N GLU A 2 -6.09 -24.91 10.73
CA GLU A 2 -4.98 -24.88 9.78
C GLU A 2 -4.60 -23.43 9.51
N THR A 3 -3.39 -23.05 9.88
CA THR A 3 -2.75 -21.82 9.42
C THR A 3 -2.54 -21.93 7.91
N ILE A 4 -3.35 -21.20 7.14
CA ILE A 4 -3.16 -21.09 5.68
C ILE A 4 -1.78 -20.47 5.45
N GLN A 5 -0.88 -21.27 4.88
CA GLN A 5 0.46 -20.87 4.48
C GLN A 5 0.32 -19.75 3.43
N TYR A 6 0.55 -18.50 3.83
CA TYR A 6 0.64 -17.36 2.92
C TYR A 6 1.83 -17.59 1.98
N SER A 7 1.55 -18.04 0.75
CA SER A 7 2.56 -18.20 -0.29
C SER A 7 2.78 -16.85 -0.96
N MET A 8 3.73 -16.07 -0.43
CA MET A 8 4.25 -14.91 -1.13
C MET A 8 4.80 -15.31 -2.50
N ASN A 9 4.54 -14.47 -3.49
CA ASN A 9 5.26 -14.55 -4.75
C ASN A 9 6.73 -14.15 -4.45
N LYS A 10 7.66 -15.11 -4.55
CA LYS A 10 9.05 -14.96 -4.05
C LYS A 10 9.90 -13.88 -4.76
N ASN A 11 9.37 -13.22 -5.79
CA ASN A 11 10.08 -12.23 -6.61
C ASN A 11 9.39 -10.85 -6.63
N LEU A 12 8.65 -10.48 -5.58
CA LEU A 12 8.08 -9.13 -5.52
C LEU A 12 9.17 -8.07 -5.23
N PRO A 13 9.12 -6.91 -5.90
CA PRO A 13 10.13 -5.87 -5.76
C PRO A 13 10.16 -5.21 -4.38
N PHE A 14 9.05 -5.26 -3.63
CA PHE A 14 8.96 -4.73 -2.27
C PHE A 14 8.55 -5.82 -1.28
N THR A 15 9.19 -5.79 -0.11
CA THR A 15 8.93 -6.73 1.00
C THR A 15 8.80 -5.96 2.31
N SER A 16 8.40 -6.64 3.38
CA SER A 16 8.27 -6.03 4.71
C SER A 16 9.59 -5.45 5.25
N LYS A 17 10.74 -5.96 4.77
CA LYS A 17 12.09 -5.51 5.15
C LYS A 17 12.62 -4.35 4.30
N THR A 18 11.97 -4.02 3.20
CA THR A 18 12.35 -2.88 2.36
C THR A 18 12.16 -1.59 3.16
N LYS A 19 13.09 -0.63 3.09
CA LYS A 19 12.86 0.69 3.72
C LYS A 19 11.74 1.40 2.99
N MET A 20 10.85 2.08 3.71
CA MET A 20 9.76 2.84 3.08
C MET A 20 10.30 3.92 2.12
N ALA A 21 11.45 4.51 2.46
CA ALA A 21 12.15 5.43 1.57
C ALA A 21 12.54 4.74 0.24
N ASP A 22 13.05 3.52 0.27
CA ASP A 22 13.49 2.79 -0.93
C ASP A 22 12.30 2.45 -1.85
N VAL A 23 11.10 2.21 -1.29
CA VAL A 23 9.86 2.03 -2.06
C VAL A 23 9.59 3.26 -2.91
N ILE A 24 9.65 4.45 -2.32
CA ILE A 24 9.40 5.73 -3.00
C ILE A 24 10.49 6.05 -4.02
N HIS A 25 11.77 5.81 -3.67
CA HIS A 25 12.89 6.09 -4.58
C HIS A 25 12.84 5.19 -5.82
N ARG A 26 12.38 3.95 -5.68
CA ARG A 26 12.26 3.02 -6.80
C ARG A 26 11.11 3.38 -7.73
N ASP A 27 10.01 3.89 -7.17
CA ASP A 27 8.84 4.28 -7.94
C ASP A 27 8.06 5.39 -7.22
N TYR A 28 8.30 6.63 -7.66
CA TYR A 28 7.65 7.83 -7.12
C TYR A 28 6.15 7.89 -7.40
N THR A 29 5.62 7.09 -8.34
CA THR A 29 4.18 7.00 -8.57
C THR A 29 3.45 6.34 -7.39
N LEU A 30 4.19 5.72 -6.47
CA LEU A 30 3.66 5.11 -5.24
C LEU A 30 3.40 6.11 -4.12
N ILE A 31 3.92 7.34 -4.20
CA ILE A 31 3.67 8.42 -3.23
C ILE A 31 2.16 8.61 -2.95
N PRO A 32 1.29 8.82 -3.95
CA PRO A 32 -0.15 8.92 -3.69
C PRO A 32 -0.75 7.63 -3.14
N ILE A 33 -0.23 6.46 -3.50
CA ILE A 33 -0.71 5.17 -2.99
C ILE A 33 -0.46 5.07 -1.49
N ILE A 34 0.76 5.42 -1.06
CA ILE A 34 1.18 5.48 0.35
C ILE A 34 0.33 6.51 1.11
N GLY A 35 0.11 7.69 0.53
CA GLY A 35 -0.75 8.72 1.14
C GLY A 35 -2.20 8.27 1.37
N ARG A 36 -2.76 7.42 0.48
CA ARG A 36 -4.11 6.85 0.65
C ARG A 36 -4.22 5.87 1.82
N PHE A 37 -3.11 5.35 2.33
CA PHE A 37 -3.08 4.60 3.59
C PHE A 37 -3.10 5.49 4.84
N GLY A 38 -3.07 6.83 4.67
CA GLY A 38 -2.98 7.77 5.80
C GLY A 38 -1.57 7.88 6.37
N ILE A 39 -0.57 7.38 5.65
CA ILE A 39 0.83 7.39 6.06
C ILE A 39 1.41 8.79 5.78
N GLU A 40 1.84 9.51 6.82
CA GLU A 40 2.52 10.81 6.69
C GLU A 40 4.01 10.64 6.40
N PHE A 41 4.58 11.49 5.53
CA PHE A 41 5.99 11.43 5.17
C PHE A 41 6.93 11.71 6.36
N GLY A 42 8.14 11.16 6.30
CA GLY A 42 9.15 11.31 7.37
C GLY A 42 9.56 9.99 8.05
N PHE A 43 9.59 8.89 7.31
CA PHE A 43 9.83 7.53 7.84
C PHE A 43 11.26 7.28 8.35
N GLY A 44 12.22 8.15 8.00
CA GLY A 44 13.64 7.92 8.28
C GLY A 44 14.11 6.58 7.70
N ASN A 45 14.78 5.77 8.53
CA ASN A 45 15.28 4.45 8.14
C ASN A 45 14.30 3.29 8.35
N LYS A 46 13.03 3.57 8.65
CA LYS A 46 12.03 2.53 8.95
C LYS A 46 11.70 1.68 7.72
N THR A 47 11.56 0.39 7.97
CA THR A 47 11.08 -0.62 7.04
C THR A 47 9.57 -0.49 6.82
N VAL A 48 9.07 -1.10 5.74
CA VAL A 48 7.63 -1.17 5.45
C VAL A 48 6.86 -1.78 6.63
N SER A 49 7.39 -2.82 7.30
CA SER A 49 6.77 -3.40 8.49
C SER A 49 6.64 -2.38 9.61
N GLU A 50 7.74 -1.72 9.99
CA GLU A 50 7.75 -0.75 11.09
C GLU A 50 6.81 0.42 10.83
N VAL A 51 6.74 0.92 9.59
CA VAL A 51 5.80 1.98 9.24
C VAL A 51 4.37 1.47 9.31
N CYS A 52 4.06 0.29 8.75
CA CYS A 52 2.70 -0.27 8.82
C CYS A 52 2.25 -0.47 10.27
N ASP A 53 3.14 -0.93 11.16
CA ASP A 53 2.85 -1.13 12.58
C ASP A 53 2.50 0.19 13.27
N ILE A 54 3.25 1.28 13.00
CA ILE A 54 2.98 2.62 13.57
C ILE A 54 1.59 3.13 13.19
N TYR A 55 1.17 2.89 11.95
CA TYR A 55 -0.09 3.39 11.40
C TYR A 55 -1.24 2.38 11.53
N ASN A 56 -1.03 1.26 12.24
CA ASN A 56 -2.00 0.18 12.39
C ASN A 56 -2.55 -0.35 11.03
N ILE A 57 -1.65 -0.51 10.07
CA ILE A 57 -1.94 -1.02 8.72
C ILE A 57 -1.51 -2.49 8.65
N ASN A 58 -2.35 -3.33 8.04
CA ASN A 58 -1.95 -4.69 7.73
C ASN A 58 -0.82 -4.68 6.68
N VAL A 59 0.40 -5.03 7.09
CA VAL A 59 1.61 -4.99 6.24
C VAL A 59 1.47 -5.81 4.95
N TRP A 60 0.78 -6.94 5.01
CA TRP A 60 0.57 -7.79 3.83
C TRP A 60 -0.38 -7.13 2.84
N PHE A 61 -1.48 -6.56 3.31
CA PHE A 61 -2.40 -5.82 2.46
C PHE A 61 -1.71 -4.62 1.81
N PHE A 62 -0.92 -3.85 2.56
CA PHE A 62 -0.11 -2.77 2.02
C PHE A 62 0.81 -3.28 0.89
N LEU A 63 1.57 -4.34 1.13
CA LEU A 63 2.49 -4.91 0.14
C LEU A 63 1.78 -5.41 -1.12
N GLU A 64 0.60 -6.02 -0.99
CA GLU A 64 -0.20 -6.42 -2.16
C GLU A 64 -0.59 -5.21 -3.00
N MET A 65 -1.03 -4.12 -2.36
CA MET A 65 -1.40 -2.90 -3.07
C MET A 65 -0.20 -2.24 -3.74
N VAL A 66 0.90 -2.03 -3.00
CA VAL A 66 2.07 -1.31 -3.52
C VAL A 66 2.73 -2.08 -4.67
N ASN A 67 2.87 -3.40 -4.54
CA ASN A 67 3.42 -4.23 -5.62
C ASN A 67 2.48 -4.28 -6.84
N SER A 68 1.16 -4.24 -6.66
CA SER A 68 0.19 -4.23 -7.77
C SER A 68 0.17 -2.90 -8.53
N PHE A 69 0.36 -1.77 -7.84
CA PHE A 69 0.50 -0.48 -8.51
C PHE A 69 1.83 -0.33 -9.24
N HIS A 70 2.90 -0.91 -8.70
CA HIS A 70 4.23 -0.87 -9.31
C HIS A 70 4.34 -1.79 -10.53
N ASN A 71 3.85 -3.03 -10.44
CA ASN A 71 3.88 -4.00 -11.53
C ASN A 71 2.49 -4.22 -12.12
N LYS A 72 2.24 -3.69 -13.32
CA LYS A 72 0.97 -3.82 -14.05
C LYS A 72 0.57 -5.27 -14.38
N GLU A 73 1.53 -6.19 -14.43
CA GLU A 73 1.27 -7.62 -14.65
C GLU A 73 0.94 -8.36 -13.36
N TYR A 74 1.10 -7.70 -12.20
CA TYR A 74 0.80 -8.28 -10.89
C TYR A 74 -0.57 -7.82 -10.38
N PHE A 75 -1.52 -8.77 -10.34
CA PHE A 75 -2.80 -8.57 -9.67
C PHE A 75 -3.06 -9.64 -8.60
N PRO A 76 -3.12 -9.27 -7.31
CA PRO A 76 -3.15 -10.22 -6.18
C PRO A 76 -4.55 -10.77 -5.88
N LYS A 77 -5.24 -11.33 -6.89
CA LYS A 77 -6.65 -11.75 -6.78
C LYS A 77 -6.92 -12.71 -5.60
N LYS A 78 -6.06 -13.71 -5.41
CA LYS A 78 -6.25 -14.72 -4.35
C LYS A 78 -5.94 -14.15 -2.97
N GLN A 79 -4.92 -13.30 -2.87
CA GLN A 79 -4.52 -12.68 -1.61
C GLN A 79 -5.56 -11.67 -1.15
N LEU A 80 -6.16 -10.92 -2.08
CA LEU A 80 -7.26 -9.99 -1.78
C LEU A 80 -8.48 -10.67 -1.14
N GLN A 81 -8.73 -11.95 -1.45
CA GLN A 81 -9.81 -12.73 -0.84
C GLN A 81 -9.55 -13.11 0.62
N ASN A 82 -8.29 -13.01 1.09
CA ASN A 82 -7.90 -13.36 2.45
C ASN A 82 -7.95 -12.16 3.41
N PHE A 83 -8.06 -10.93 2.91
CA PHE A 83 -8.14 -9.75 3.76
C PHE A 83 -9.58 -9.49 4.22
N SER A 84 -9.71 -8.89 5.40
CA SER A 84 -11.03 -8.47 5.88
C SER A 84 -11.63 -7.44 4.91
N VAL A 85 -12.94 -7.54 4.71
CA VAL A 85 -13.70 -6.55 3.93
C VAL A 85 -13.47 -5.15 4.49
N MET A 86 -13.29 -5.02 5.80
CA MET A 86 -13.02 -3.75 6.46
C MET A 86 -11.73 -3.08 5.95
N HIS A 87 -10.64 -3.82 5.76
CA HIS A 87 -9.40 -3.25 5.21
C HIS A 87 -9.60 -2.71 3.79
N ILE A 88 -10.33 -3.45 2.96
CA ILE A 88 -10.62 -3.06 1.58
C ILE A 88 -11.51 -1.81 1.55
N VAL A 89 -12.59 -1.81 2.34
CA VAL A 89 -13.51 -0.66 2.42
C VAL A 89 -12.78 0.57 2.93
N GLN A 90 -11.96 0.45 3.99
CA GLN A 90 -11.20 1.57 4.52
C GLN A 90 -10.27 2.18 3.47
N TYR A 91 -9.56 1.34 2.71
CA TYR A 91 -8.70 1.81 1.63
C TYR A 91 -9.47 2.50 0.51
N LEU A 92 -10.62 1.95 0.10
CA LEU A 92 -11.48 2.56 -0.91
C LEU A 92 -12.05 3.90 -0.43
N SER A 93 -12.47 4.00 0.82
CA SER A 93 -12.95 5.25 1.43
C SER A 93 -11.86 6.32 1.47
N ASN A 94 -10.64 5.97 1.89
CA ASN A 94 -9.50 6.89 1.88
C ASN A 94 -9.12 7.31 0.45
N THR A 95 -9.18 6.37 -0.50
CA THR A 95 -8.93 6.64 -1.91
C THR A 95 -9.96 7.61 -2.49
N HIS A 96 -11.24 7.40 -2.20
CA HIS A 96 -12.30 8.31 -2.60
C HIS A 96 -12.10 9.71 -2.02
N LYS A 97 -11.78 9.80 -0.73
CA LYS A 97 -11.45 11.06 -0.05
C LYS A 97 -10.29 11.78 -0.74
N TYR A 98 -9.20 11.07 -1.03
CA TYR A 98 -8.03 11.61 -1.73
C TYR A 98 -8.39 12.21 -3.11
N TYR A 99 -9.18 11.50 -3.91
CA TYR A 99 -9.60 12.05 -5.21
C TYR A 99 -10.47 13.29 -5.05
N ARG A 100 -11.45 13.24 -4.14
CA ARG A 100 -12.40 14.33 -3.92
C ARG A 100 -11.74 15.60 -3.37
N GLU A 101 -10.82 15.45 -2.42
CA GLU A 101 -10.28 16.58 -1.64
C GLU A 101 -8.90 17.04 -2.14
N THR A 102 -8.20 16.23 -2.91
CA THR A 102 -6.85 16.56 -3.40
C THR A 102 -6.80 16.57 -4.92
N LYS A 103 -7.06 15.45 -5.59
CA LYS A 103 -6.84 15.37 -7.05
C LYS A 103 -7.82 16.18 -7.90
N VAL A 104 -9.12 16.13 -7.60
CA VAL A 104 -10.12 16.90 -8.36
C VAL A 104 -9.87 18.41 -8.22
N PRO A 105 -9.66 18.96 -7.02
CA PRO A 105 -9.30 20.37 -6.86
C PRO A 105 -8.01 20.76 -7.60
N GLU A 106 -6.95 19.94 -7.55
CA GLU A 106 -5.70 20.19 -8.29
C GLU A 106 -5.95 20.38 -9.79
N ILE A 107 -6.80 19.54 -10.38
CA ILE A 107 -7.12 19.57 -11.82
C ILE A 107 -7.97 20.79 -12.19
N GLN A 108 -8.82 21.29 -11.28
CA GLN A 108 -9.66 22.47 -11.55
C GLN A 108 -8.88 23.79 -11.59
N VAL A 109 -7.67 23.82 -11.02
CA VAL A 109 -6.83 25.03 -10.92
C VAL A 109 -5.87 25.14 -12.11
N HIS A 110 -5.68 24.07 -12.88
CA HIS A 110 -4.88 24.05 -14.12
C HIS A 110 -5.77 24.07 -15.36
#